data_AF-A0A1B6FCE0-F1
#
_entry.id   AF-A0A1B6FCE0-F1
#
_cell.length_a   1.000
_cell.length_b   1.000
_cell.length_c   1.000
_cell.angle_alpha   90.00
_cell.angle_beta   90.00
_cell.angle_gamma   90.00
#
_symmetry.space_group_name_H-M   'P 1'
#
loop_
_entity.id
_entity.type
_entity.pdbx_description
1 polymer ?
#
loop_
_entity_poly.entity_id
_entity_poly.type
_entity_poly.pdbx_seq_one_letter_code
_entity_poly.pdbx_strand_id
1 'polypeptide(L)'
;SVSGHLLNGQALLEFPHPRTSEGEGATLRVKSASLWVKVQPVDTSRRSSTDRNMTLWIFRVLPNHLANNTYLSGKHFDEHTEMAASLPVTLSSLGWQRFELTHTVRQWYDASNQNRLGLLVDCSGCTSRV
;
A
#
# COMPACT_ATOMS: atom_id res chain seq x y z
N SER A 1 -1.82 -15.61 1.10
CA SER A 1 -0.68 -14.91 1.73
C SER A 1 0.28 -14.55 0.62
N VAL A 2 0.46 -13.25 0.33
CA VAL A 2 1.53 -12.82 -0.58
C VAL A 2 2.79 -12.77 0.29
N SER A 3 3.75 -13.65 0.01
CA SER A 3 5.02 -13.71 0.74
C SER A 3 5.89 -12.55 0.27
N GLY A 4 5.68 -11.36 0.85
CA GLY A 4 6.46 -10.15 0.60
C GLY A 4 7.43 -9.85 1.75
N HIS A 5 8.47 -9.07 1.48
CA HIS A 5 9.34 -8.55 2.53
C HIS A 5 8.52 -7.72 3.54
N LEU A 6 8.88 -7.78 4.82
CA LEU A 6 8.24 -6.96 5.85
C LEU A 6 8.96 -5.62 5.96
N LEU A 7 8.18 -4.54 6.04
CA LEU A 7 8.65 -3.20 6.33
C LEU A 7 7.82 -2.63 7.49
N ASN A 8 8.46 -2.19 8.56
CA ASN A 8 7.78 -1.73 9.79
C ASN A 8 6.80 -2.78 10.36
N GLY A 9 7.08 -4.06 10.12
CA GLY A 9 6.22 -5.18 10.52
C GLY A 9 5.00 -5.42 9.63
N GLN A 10 4.72 -4.55 8.65
CA GLN A 10 3.65 -4.74 7.66
C GLN A 10 4.18 -5.45 6.42
N ALA A 11 3.33 -6.18 5.71
CA ALA A 11 3.72 -6.80 4.44
C ALA A 11 3.85 -5.73 3.34
N LEU A 12 4.98 -5.71 2.65
CA LEU A 12 5.17 -4.87 1.46
C LEU A 12 4.50 -5.54 0.26
N LEU A 13 3.54 -4.84 -0.36
CA LEU A 13 2.88 -5.30 -1.57
C LEU A 13 3.72 -4.91 -2.79
N GLU A 14 4.25 -5.89 -3.51
CA GLU A 14 5.13 -5.65 -4.66
C GLU A 14 4.46 -6.06 -5.97
N PHE A 15 4.30 -5.09 -6.88
CA PHE A 15 3.73 -5.33 -8.21
C PHE A 15 4.85 -5.22 -9.26
N PRO A 16 5.07 -6.25 -10.09
CA PRO A 16 6.07 -6.20 -11.14
C PRO A 16 5.64 -5.20 -12.23
N HIS A 17 6.61 -4.54 -12.83
CA HIS A 17 6.36 -3.71 -14.00
C HIS A 17 5.84 -4.61 -15.15
N PRO A 18 4.73 -4.25 -15.82
CA PRO A 18 4.21 -5.05 -16.92
C PRO A 18 5.24 -5.14 -18.05
N ARG A 19 5.54 -6.36 -18.52
CA ARG A 19 6.38 -6.53 -19.71
C ARG A 19 5.54 -6.13 -20.92
N THR A 20 5.91 -5.05 -21.60
CA THR A 20 5.41 -4.79 -22.96
C THR A 20 5.88 -5.95 -23.84
N SER A 21 4.95 -6.73 -24.39
CA SER A 21 5.29 -7.70 -25.43
C SER A 21 5.97 -6.96 -26.59
N GLU A 22 7.23 -7.27 -26.83
CA GLU A 22 7.96 -6.81 -28.02
C GLU A 22 7.17 -7.30 -29.26
N GLY A 23 6.43 -6.41 -29.92
CA GLY A 23 5.69 -6.79 -31.14
C GLY A 23 4.51 -5.92 -31.54
N GLU A 24 3.87 -5.19 -30.62
CA GLU A 24 2.73 -4.33 -30.97
C GLU A 24 2.95 -2.90 -30.50
N GLY A 25 3.07 -1.96 -31.44
CA GLY A 25 3.39 -0.55 -31.23
C GLY A 25 2.32 0.29 -30.51
N ALA A 26 1.53 -0.32 -29.62
CA ALA A 26 0.55 0.37 -28.80
C ALA A 26 1.12 0.67 -27.41
N THR A 27 1.42 1.95 -27.15
CA THR A 27 1.73 2.42 -25.79
C THR A 27 0.48 2.31 -24.92
N LEU A 28 0.39 1.28 -24.09
CA LEU A 28 -0.66 1.16 -23.07
C LEU A 28 -0.56 2.33 -22.08
N ARG A 29 -1.71 2.84 -21.64
CA ARG A 29 -1.78 3.95 -20.67
C ARG A 29 -2.71 3.59 -19.53
N VAL A 30 -2.31 3.90 -18.30
CA VAL A 30 -3.13 3.67 -17.11
C VAL A 30 -4.34 4.62 -17.11
N LYS A 31 -5.56 4.07 -17.24
CA LYS A 31 -6.81 4.85 -17.16
C LYS A 31 -7.35 4.96 -15.74
N SER A 32 -7.26 3.88 -14.97
CA SER A 32 -7.66 3.82 -13.57
C SER A 32 -6.85 2.77 -12.83
N ALA A 33 -6.58 2.98 -11.55
CA ALA A 33 -6.02 1.97 -10.67
C ALA A 33 -6.71 2.01 -9.31
N SER A 34 -6.94 0.85 -8.72
CA SER A 34 -7.48 0.77 -7.36
C SER A 34 -6.86 -0.38 -6.60
N LEU A 35 -6.51 -0.12 -5.35
CA LEU A 35 -6.10 -1.15 -4.40
C LEU A 35 -7.29 -1.48 -3.50
N TRP A 36 -7.57 -2.77 -3.37
CA TRP A 36 -8.60 -3.28 -2.45
C TRP A 36 -7.92 -3.94 -1.26
N VAL A 37 -8.23 -3.46 -0.06
CA VAL A 37 -7.70 -3.97 1.21
C VAL A 37 -8.86 -4.49 2.04
N LYS A 38 -8.78 -5.72 2.54
CA LYS A 38 -9.81 -6.28 3.42
C LYS A 38 -9.37 -6.11 4.88
N VAL A 39 -10.10 -5.31 5.65
CA VAL A 39 -9.83 -5.13 7.08
C VAL A 39 -10.79 -5.99 7.89
N GLN A 40 -10.25 -6.77 8.82
CA GLN A 40 -11.02 -7.69 9.67
C GLN A 40 -10.64 -7.52 11.15
N PRO A 41 -11.59 -7.65 12.08
CA PRO A 41 -11.28 -7.65 13.51
C PRO A 41 -10.55 -8.95 13.90
N VAL A 42 -9.48 -8.83 14.70
CA VAL A 42 -8.62 -9.96 15.09
C VAL A 42 -9.21 -10.78 16.25
N ASP A 43 -10.08 -10.22 17.09
CA ASP A 43 -10.79 -10.96 18.13
C ASP A 43 -12.04 -10.22 18.60
N THR A 44 -13.21 -10.86 18.49
CA THR A 44 -14.52 -10.28 18.87
C THR A 44 -14.90 -10.51 20.34
N SER A 45 -14.11 -11.24 21.12
CA SER A 45 -14.66 -11.82 22.36
C SER A 45 -14.68 -10.92 23.60
N ARG A 46 -13.87 -9.84 23.72
CA ARG A 46 -13.78 -9.09 25.00
C ARG A 46 -13.44 -7.59 24.97
N ARG A 47 -13.53 -6.88 23.85
CA ARG A 47 -13.21 -5.44 23.84
C ARG A 47 -14.48 -4.62 23.65
N SER A 48 -14.75 -3.76 24.64
CA SER A 48 -15.73 -2.68 24.60
C SER A 48 -15.89 -2.15 23.18
N SER A 49 -17.08 -2.37 22.60
CA SER A 49 -17.46 -2.07 21.23
C SER A 49 -17.66 -0.57 21.00
N THR A 50 -16.83 0.28 21.62
CA THR A 50 -16.81 1.69 21.29
C THR A 50 -16.27 1.83 19.88
N ASP A 51 -17.04 2.47 19.01
CA ASP A 51 -16.58 2.74 17.65
C ASP A 51 -15.28 3.55 17.73
N ARG A 52 -14.22 3.00 17.15
CA ARG A 52 -12.89 3.64 17.18
C ARG A 52 -12.61 4.19 15.80
N ASN A 53 -12.27 5.47 15.75
CA ASN A 53 -11.78 6.10 14.53
C ASN A 53 -10.37 5.58 14.26
N MET A 54 -10.21 4.97 13.10
CA MET A 54 -8.95 4.51 12.57
C MET A 54 -8.71 5.21 11.23
N THR A 55 -7.46 5.26 10.80
CA THR A 55 -7.12 5.71 9.45
C THR A 55 -6.20 4.70 8.83
N LEU A 56 -6.59 4.22 7.65
CA LEU A 56 -5.76 3.40 6.79
C LEU A 56 -4.93 4.30 5.90
N TRP A 57 -3.68 3.92 5.69
CA TRP A 57 -2.70 4.67 4.92
C TRP A 57 -2.08 3.75 3.87
N ILE A 58 -1.93 4.27 2.66
CA ILE A 58 -1.17 3.63 1.59
C ILE A 58 0.03 4.51 1.31
N PHE A 59 1.23 3.96 1.47
CA PHE A 59 2.47 4.62 1.10
C PHE A 59 3.10 3.91 -0.08
N ARG A 60 3.49 4.66 -1.10
CA ARG A 60 4.39 4.18 -2.14
C ARG A 60 5.80 4.16 -1.57
N VAL A 61 6.47 3.03 -1.74
CA VAL A 61 7.87 2.86 -1.37
C VAL A 61 8.74 3.22 -2.59
N LEU A 62 9.67 4.17 -2.41
CA LEU A 62 10.53 4.64 -3.49
C LEU A 62 11.71 3.66 -3.71
N PRO A 63 12.23 3.51 -4.95
CA PRO A 63 13.25 2.50 -5.28
C PRO A 63 14.63 2.73 -4.63
N ASN A 64 14.79 3.78 -3.83
CA ASN A 64 16.06 4.25 -3.30
C ASN A 64 16.57 3.26 -2.23
N HIS A 65 17.59 2.45 -2.53
CA HIS A 65 18.39 1.61 -1.59
C HIS A 65 17.68 1.02 -0.34
N LEU A 66 16.45 0.50 -0.47
CA LEU A 66 15.74 -0.16 0.62
C LEU A 66 16.03 -1.66 0.76
N ALA A 67 16.92 -2.21 -0.08
CA ALA A 67 17.10 -3.66 -0.27
C ALA A 67 17.37 -4.46 1.02
N ASN A 68 17.81 -3.81 2.11
CA ASN A 68 18.10 -4.46 3.39
C ASN A 68 17.34 -3.88 4.60
N ASN A 69 16.51 -2.84 4.42
CA ASN A 69 15.88 -2.18 5.56
C ASN A 69 14.54 -2.84 5.91
N THR A 70 14.49 -3.48 7.07
CA THR A 70 13.24 -4.03 7.64
C THR A 70 12.45 -2.98 8.44
N TYR A 71 13.05 -1.82 8.69
CA TYR A 71 12.49 -0.76 9.51
C TYR A 71 12.89 0.64 9.01
N LEU A 72 11.92 1.56 8.92
CA LEU A 72 12.08 2.97 8.59
C LEU A 72 11.23 3.80 9.55
N SER A 73 11.76 4.91 10.06
CA SER A 73 11.02 5.80 10.95
C SER A 73 11.45 7.25 10.79
N GLY A 74 10.55 8.18 11.13
CA GLY A 74 10.81 9.62 11.08
C GLY A 74 11.31 10.06 9.71
N LYS A 75 12.41 10.84 9.70
CA LYS A 75 13.00 11.38 8.46
C LYS A 75 13.31 10.30 7.42
N HIS A 76 13.78 9.12 7.83
CA HIS A 76 14.06 8.03 6.89
C HIS A 76 12.80 7.49 6.22
N PHE A 77 11.68 7.46 6.94
CA PHE A 77 10.40 7.06 6.36
C PHE A 77 9.96 8.09 5.31
N ASP A 78 10.05 9.38 5.62
CA ASP A 78 9.67 10.47 4.71
C ASP A 78 10.56 10.54 3.46
N GLU A 79 11.86 10.21 3.60
CA GLU A 79 12.80 10.18 2.47
C GLU A 79 12.58 9.02 1.50
N HIS A 80 12.00 7.92 1.98
CA HIS A 80 11.90 6.67 1.23
C HIS A 80 10.46 6.28 0.87
N THR A 81 9.48 7.06 1.32
CA THR A 81 8.08 6.79 1.06
C THR A 81 7.33 8.05 0.67
N GLU A 82 6.25 7.87 -0.08
CA GLU A 82 5.33 8.92 -0.48
C GLU A 82 3.91 8.47 -0.14
N MET A 83 3.11 9.31 0.53
CA MET A 83 1.71 8.97 0.78
C MET A 83 0.93 8.92 -0.54
N ALA A 84 0.38 7.75 -0.86
CA ALA A 84 -0.41 7.53 -2.06
C ALA A 84 -1.91 7.74 -1.82
N ALA A 85 -2.42 7.32 -0.66
CA ALA A 85 -3.82 7.52 -0.28
C ALA A 85 -4.02 7.33 1.24
N SER A 86 -5.13 7.84 1.76
CA SER A 86 -5.61 7.54 3.10
C SER A 86 -7.12 7.39 3.12
N LEU A 87 -7.63 6.65 4.11
CA LEU A 87 -9.06 6.44 4.28
C LEU A 87 -9.41 6.32 5.77
N PRO A 88 -10.24 7.22 6.32
CA PRO A 88 -10.79 7.03 7.66
C PRO A 88 -11.75 5.85 7.66
N VAL A 89 -11.63 4.98 8.67
CA VAL A 89 -12.49 3.81 8.85
C VAL A 89 -12.88 3.67 10.31
N THR A 90 -14.04 3.06 10.54
CA THR A 90 -14.59 2.78 11.85
C THR A 90 -14.75 1.27 12.03
N LEU A 91 -15.04 0.80 13.23
CA LEU A 91 -15.34 -0.62 13.45
C LEU A 91 -16.63 -1.03 12.73
N SER A 92 -17.56 -0.09 12.60
CA SER A 92 -18.82 -0.25 11.88
C SER A 92 -18.65 -0.32 10.36
N SER A 93 -17.54 0.19 9.80
CA SER A 93 -17.27 0.23 8.36
C SER A 93 -16.20 -0.77 7.89
N LEU A 94 -15.83 -1.76 8.72
CA LEU A 94 -14.84 -2.78 8.37
C LEU A 94 -15.29 -3.65 7.18
N GLY A 95 -14.31 -4.28 6.52
CA GLY A 95 -14.52 -5.07 5.31
C GLY A 95 -13.61 -4.61 4.18
N TRP A 96 -14.08 -4.75 2.94
CA TRP A 96 -13.34 -4.33 1.75
C TRP A 96 -13.31 -2.80 1.62
N GLN A 97 -12.12 -2.25 1.66
CA GLN A 97 -11.83 -0.83 1.46
C GLN A 97 -11.15 -0.64 0.11
N ARG A 98 -11.62 0.36 -0.65
CA ARG A 98 -11.07 0.70 -1.96
C ARG A 98 -10.27 1.99 -1.88
N PHE A 99 -9.03 1.95 -2.34
CA PHE A 99 -8.17 3.12 -2.51
C PHE A 99 -8.04 3.46 -3.99
N GLU A 100 -8.27 4.72 -4.33
CA GLU A 100 -8.00 5.29 -5.66
C GLU A 100 -6.50 5.57 -5.75
N LEU A 101 -5.79 4.92 -6.68
CA LEU A 101 -4.32 5.03 -6.81
C LEU A 101 -3.89 5.39 -8.24
N THR A 102 -4.80 5.90 -9.08
CA THR A 102 -4.53 6.13 -10.50
C THR A 102 -3.35 7.05 -10.73
N HIS A 103 -3.22 8.12 -9.94
CA HIS A 103 -2.09 9.05 -10.06
C HIS A 103 -0.75 8.35 -9.74
N THR A 104 -0.67 7.69 -8.58
CA THR A 104 0.52 6.94 -8.14
C THR A 104 0.93 5.87 -9.15
N VAL A 105 -0.05 5.10 -9.66
CA VAL A 105 0.22 4.02 -10.61
C VAL A 105 0.60 4.56 -11.99
N ARG A 106 0.02 5.68 -12.46
CA ARG A 106 0.47 6.36 -13.69
C ARG A 106 1.94 6.77 -13.60
N GLN A 107 2.30 7.51 -12.54
CA GLN A 107 3.66 7.98 -12.35
C GLN A 107 4.68 6.82 -12.28
N TRP A 108 4.30 5.72 -11.63
CA TRP A 108 5.14 4.52 -11.59
C TRP A 108 5.23 3.82 -12.95
N TYR A 109 4.11 3.66 -13.65
CA TYR A 109 4.03 2.97 -14.94
C TYR A 109 4.78 3.72 -16.04
N ASP A 110 4.73 5.06 -16.02
CA ASP A 110 5.41 5.89 -17.01
C ASP A 110 6.91 6.08 -16.70
N ALA A 111 7.41 5.58 -15.56
CA ALA A 111 8.82 5.66 -15.20
C ALA A 111 9.68 4.68 -16.02
N SER A 112 10.77 5.18 -16.61
CA SER A 112 11.63 4.43 -17.53
C SER A 112 12.50 3.33 -16.88
N ASN A 113 12.54 3.26 -15.55
CA ASN A 113 13.44 2.37 -14.82
C ASN A 113 12.89 0.95 -14.61
N GLN A 114 11.65 0.66 -15.05
CA GLN A 114 11.00 -0.66 -14.96
C GLN A 114 11.01 -1.28 -13.54
N ASN A 115 11.13 -0.45 -12.50
CA ASN A 115 11.16 -0.90 -11.12
C ASN A 115 9.79 -1.47 -10.69
N ARG A 116 9.78 -2.31 -9.65
CA ARG A 116 8.54 -2.78 -9.01
C ARG A 116 7.82 -1.60 -8.32
N LEU A 117 6.50 -1.67 -8.24
CA LEU A 117 5.72 -0.79 -7.36
C LEU A 117 5.63 -1.46 -5.99
N GLY A 118 6.29 -0.87 -4.99
CA GLY A 118 6.11 -1.23 -3.59
C GLY A 118 5.03 -0.37 -2.95
N LEU A 119 4.01 -0.98 -2.35
CA LEU A 119 2.99 -0.29 -1.55
C LEU A 119 3.00 -0.86 -0.13
N LEU A 120 3.16 0.03 0.85
CA LEU A 120 3.01 -0.26 2.26
C LEU A 120 1.60 0.14 2.70
N VAL A 121 0.90 -0.79 3.36
CA VAL A 121 -0.39 -0.51 4.00
C VAL A 121 -0.16 -0.38 5.49
N ASP A 122 -0.60 0.72 6.07
CA ASP A 122 -0.51 0.96 7.52
C ASP A 122 -1.85 1.44 8.10
N CYS A 123 -1.98 1.34 9.42
CA CYS A 123 -3.18 1.77 10.12
C CYS A 123 -2.85 2.48 11.45
N SER A 124 -3.25 3.74 11.55
CA SER A 124 -3.30 4.44 12.82
C SER A 124 -4.61 4.11 13.56
N GLY A 125 -4.52 3.70 14.82
CA GLY A 125 -5.67 3.35 15.66
C GLY A 125 -6.03 1.85 15.63
N CYS A 126 -5.42 1.06 14.74
CA CYS A 126 -5.51 -0.40 14.78
C CYS A 126 -4.67 -0.96 15.94
N THR A 127 -5.15 -2.03 16.58
CA THR A 127 -4.42 -2.69 17.68
C THR A 127 -3.42 -3.76 17.20
N SER A 128 -3.28 -3.94 15.89
CA SER A 128 -2.46 -4.96 15.24
C SER A 128 -2.06 -4.53 13.83
N ARG A 129 -1.26 -5.38 13.17
CA ARG A 129 -0.91 -5.28 11.74
C ARG A 129 -2.16 -5.37 10.85
N VAL A 130 -2.05 -4.79 9.66
CA VAL A 130 -3.10 -4.77 8.62
C VAL A 130 -2.96 -5.97 7.70
#